data_AF-A0A7S0MC26-F1
#
_entry.id   AF-A0A7S0MC26-F1
#
_cell.length_a   1.000
_cell.length_b   1.000
_cell.length_c   1.000
_cell.angle_alpha   90.00
_cell.angle_beta   90.00
_cell.angle_gamma   90.00
#
_symmetry.space_group_name_H-M   'P 1'
#
loop_
_entity.id
_entity.type
_entity.pdbx_description
1 polymer ?
#
loop_
_entity_poly.entity_id
_entity_poly.type
_entity_poly.pdbx_seq_one_letter_code
_entity_poly.pdbx_strand_id
1 'polypeptide(L)'
;GTGSNPVMMFCFAPSTAQLMNYKVVPDFSFPDPQALLTESSATSEDQDRETFTFVLTESDSRRLYAFCRRYTPIDNSGTKRPEVACIITRFCWYDVFSSLLDLVEETACGKNGAL
;
A
#
# COMPACT_ATOMS: atom_id res chain seq x y z
N GLY A 1 -10.55 10.91 19.68
CA GLY A 1 -10.74 10.26 18.38
C GLY A 1 -9.83 10.94 17.40
N THR A 2 -8.76 10.29 16.97
CA THR A 2 -7.75 10.91 16.09
C THR A 2 -7.34 9.90 15.04
N GLY A 3 -8.22 9.68 14.05
CA GLY A 3 -7.80 9.03 12.82
C GLY A 3 -6.92 10.01 12.07
N SER A 4 -5.61 9.82 12.16
CA SER A 4 -4.65 10.57 11.35
C SER A 4 -4.83 10.20 9.89
N ASN A 5 -4.80 11.19 9.00
CA ASN A 5 -4.79 10.96 7.55
C ASN A 5 -3.67 9.98 7.14
N PRO A 6 -3.86 9.19 6.08
CA PRO A 6 -2.82 8.28 5.60
C PRO A 6 -1.56 9.07 5.23
N VAL A 7 -0.39 8.55 5.62
CA VAL A 7 0.90 9.19 5.40
C VAL A 7 1.81 8.26 4.61
N MET A 8 2.51 8.82 3.63
CA MET A 8 3.58 8.11 2.92
C MET A 8 4.80 7.97 3.85
N MET A 9 5.07 6.76 4.34
CA MET A 9 6.21 6.49 5.23
C MET A 9 7.53 6.40 4.48
N PHE A 10 7.53 5.70 3.35
CA PHE A 10 8.71 5.46 2.53
C PHE A 10 8.38 5.69 1.06
N CYS A 11 9.34 6.24 0.31
CA CYS A 11 9.23 6.39 -1.13
C CYS A 11 10.61 6.13 -1.77
N PHE A 12 10.69 5.09 -2.59
CA PHE A 12 11.88 4.78 -3.38
C PHE A 12 11.61 5.19 -4.82
N ALA A 13 12.20 6.30 -5.24
CA ALA A 13 12.03 6.84 -6.58
C ALA A 13 13.39 7.23 -7.16
N PRO A 14 13.60 7.06 -8.48
CA PRO A 14 14.81 7.58 -9.12
C PRO A 14 14.87 9.10 -8.98
N SER A 15 16.07 9.67 -9.04
CA SER A 15 16.28 11.14 -8.94
C SER A 15 15.53 11.95 -10.02
N THR A 16 15.14 11.31 -11.11
CA THR A 16 14.35 11.89 -12.21
C THR A 16 12.85 11.91 -11.94
N ALA A 17 12.37 11.27 -10.87
CA ALA A 17 10.95 11.19 -10.56
C ALA A 17 10.42 12.51 -9.98
N GLN A 18 9.27 12.97 -10.48
CA GLN A 18 8.55 14.11 -9.93
C GLN A 18 7.75 13.70 -8.69
N LEU A 19 8.39 13.69 -7.53
CA LEU A 19 7.80 13.20 -6.27
C LEU A 19 6.48 13.89 -5.89
N MET A 20 6.27 15.14 -6.32
CA MET A 20 5.01 15.88 -6.10
C MET A 20 3.80 15.17 -6.73
N ASN A 21 3.99 14.43 -7.83
CA ASN A 21 2.92 13.73 -8.54
C ASN A 21 2.38 12.53 -7.75
N TYR A 22 3.12 12.08 -6.71
CA TYR A 22 2.77 10.92 -5.90
C TYR A 22 2.18 11.28 -4.52
N LYS A 23 2.04 12.57 -4.21
CA LYS A 23 1.44 13.02 -2.93
C LYS A 23 0.00 12.56 -2.72
N VAL A 24 -0.71 12.24 -3.80
CA VAL A 24 -2.09 11.75 -3.80
C VAL A 24 -2.20 10.25 -3.51
N VAL A 25 -1.09 9.50 -3.57
CA VAL A 25 -1.06 8.04 -3.42
C VAL A 25 -1.63 7.58 -2.09
N PRO A 26 -1.33 8.22 -0.94
CA PRO A 26 -1.95 7.83 0.34
C PRO A 26 -3.48 7.94 0.31
N ASP A 27 -4.03 8.98 -0.31
CA ASP A 27 -5.49 9.20 -0.41
C ASP A 27 -6.16 8.14 -1.30
N PHE A 28 -5.53 7.78 -2.43
CA PHE A 28 -6.02 6.69 -3.28
C PHE A 28 -5.89 5.31 -2.62
N SER A 29 -4.90 5.13 -1.75
CA SER A 29 -4.65 3.86 -1.05
C SER A 29 -5.62 3.65 0.11
N PHE A 30 -6.16 4.73 0.68
CA PHE A 30 -7.12 4.74 1.77
C PHE A 30 -8.28 5.69 1.45
N PRO A 31 -9.19 5.30 0.53
CA PRO A 31 -10.30 6.16 0.12
C PRO A 31 -11.31 6.42 1.25
N ASP A 32 -11.45 5.47 2.19
CA ASP A 32 -12.17 5.64 3.46
C ASP A 32 -11.33 5.08 4.63
N PRO A 33 -10.48 5.90 5.25
CA PRO A 33 -9.63 5.44 6.34
C PRO A 33 -10.42 5.00 7.58
N GLN A 34 -11.63 5.53 7.82
CA GLN A 34 -12.40 5.23 9.03
C GLN A 34 -13.07 3.86 8.94
N ALA A 35 -13.59 3.51 7.76
CA ALA A 35 -14.14 2.17 7.50
C ALA A 35 -13.07 1.09 7.74
N LEU A 36 -11.86 1.31 7.21
CA LEU A 36 -10.75 0.34 7.30
C LEU A 36 -10.25 0.12 8.73
N LEU A 37 -10.23 1.17 9.57
CA LEU A 37 -9.90 1.02 11.00
C LEU A 37 -10.94 0.19 11.74
N THR A 38 -12.21 0.27 11.34
CA THR A 38 -13.30 -0.51 11.95
C THR A 38 -13.22 -1.97 11.51
N GLU A 39 -12.90 -2.25 10.25
CA GLU A 39 -12.79 -3.62 9.72
C GLU A 39 -11.56 -4.37 10.24
N SER A 40 -10.42 -3.70 10.46
CA SER A 40 -9.21 -4.31 11.03
C SER A 40 -9.36 -4.80 12.48
N SER A 41 -10.49 -4.49 13.12
CA SER A 41 -10.88 -5.05 14.43
C SER A 41 -11.56 -6.43 14.33
N ALA A 42 -11.94 -6.87 13.13
CA ALA A 42 -12.51 -8.20 12.90
C ALA A 42 -11.40 -9.26 12.80
N THR A 43 -11.58 -10.37 13.53
CA THR A 43 -10.55 -11.31 13.98
C THR A 43 -9.99 -12.31 12.93
N SER A 44 -10.16 -12.09 11.63
CA SER A 44 -9.75 -13.06 10.60
C SER A 44 -8.51 -12.59 9.82
N GLU A 45 -7.40 -13.33 9.95
CA GLU A 45 -6.11 -13.03 9.30
C GLU A 45 -6.17 -12.95 7.76
N ASP A 46 -7.13 -13.61 7.13
CA ASP A 46 -7.36 -13.55 5.68
C ASP A 46 -8.10 -12.28 5.23
N GLN A 47 -8.77 -11.59 6.15
CA GLN A 47 -9.54 -10.37 5.84
C GLN A 47 -8.69 -9.10 5.87
N ASP A 48 -7.45 -9.21 6.36
CA ASP A 48 -6.48 -8.11 6.46
C ASP A 48 -5.66 -7.91 5.16
N ARG A 49 -5.89 -8.72 4.10
CA ARG A 49 -5.14 -8.67 2.82
C ARG A 49 -6.02 -8.21 1.67
N GLU A 50 -5.68 -7.09 1.02
CA GLU A 50 -6.38 -6.64 -0.20
C GLU A 50 -5.38 -6.27 -1.30
N THR A 51 -5.63 -6.76 -2.51
CA THR A 51 -4.94 -6.29 -3.72
C THR A 51 -5.86 -5.40 -4.51
N PHE A 52 -5.38 -4.21 -4.87
CA PHE A 52 -6.13 -3.29 -5.70
C PHE A 52 -5.18 -2.51 -6.61
N THR A 53 -5.76 -1.88 -7.63
CA THR A 53 -5.02 -1.06 -8.58
C THR A 53 -5.76 0.24 -8.86
N PHE A 54 -5.02 1.33 -8.97
CA PHE A 54 -5.55 2.60 -9.49
C PHE A 54 -4.63 3.17 -10.56
N VAL A 55 -5.13 4.14 -11.33
CA VAL A 55 -4.39 4.78 -12.41
C VAL A 55 -4.25 6.26 -12.12
N LEU A 56 -3.01 6.75 -12.08
CA LEU A 56 -2.71 8.17 -12.10
C LEU A 56 -2.57 8.62 -13.55
N THR A 57 -3.36 9.61 -13.95
CA THR A 57 -3.27 10.20 -15.28
C THR A 57 -2.54 11.52 -15.19
N GLU A 58 -1.40 11.60 -15.88
CA GLU A 58 -0.59 12.82 -15.97
C GLU A 58 -1.24 13.82 -16.94
N SER A 59 -0.85 15.09 -16.85
CA SER A 59 -1.39 16.17 -17.69
C SER A 59 -1.14 15.95 -19.19
N ASP A 60 -0.08 15.22 -19.55
CA ASP A 60 0.24 14.81 -20.92
C ASP A 60 -0.51 13.53 -21.36
N SER A 61 -1.55 13.15 -20.63
CA SER A 61 -2.36 11.93 -20.84
C SER A 61 -1.59 10.61 -20.68
N ARG A 62 -0.37 10.65 -20.15
CA ARG A 62 0.33 9.43 -19.75
C ARG A 62 -0.33 8.82 -18.53
N ARG A 63 -0.25 7.49 -18.45
CA ARG A 63 -0.86 6.71 -17.38
C ARG A 63 0.25 6.03 -16.57
N LEU A 64 0.14 6.15 -15.27
CA LEU A 64 0.90 5.37 -14.30
C LEU A 64 -0.08 4.43 -13.60
N TYR A 65 0.22 3.15 -13.67
CA TYR A 65 -0.50 2.10 -12.97
C TYR A 65 0.12 1.96 -11.58
N ALA A 66 -0.71 2.08 -10.55
CA ALA A 66 -0.34 1.78 -9.18
C ALA A 66 -0.88 0.39 -8.84
N PHE A 67 0.02 -0.56 -8.61
CA PHE A 67 -0.28 -1.88 -8.06
C PHE A 67 -0.08 -1.80 -6.56
N CYS A 68 -1.12 -2.11 -5.78
CA CYS A 68 -1.07 -1.92 -4.34
C CYS A 68 -1.48 -3.19 -3.59
N ARG A 69 -0.80 -3.42 -2.47
CA ARG A 69 -1.12 -4.46 -1.51
C ARG A 69 -1.33 -3.84 -0.14
N ARG A 70 -2.56 -3.96 0.37
CA ARG A 70 -2.91 -3.61 1.74
C ARG A 70 -2.71 -4.82 2.64
N TYR A 71 -2.10 -4.57 3.79
CA TYR A 71 -1.85 -5.55 4.84
C TYR A 71 -1.88 -4.85 6.21
N THR A 72 -2.06 -5.61 7.28
CA THR A 72 -2.15 -5.06 8.65
C THR A 72 -1.09 -5.70 9.53
N PRO A 73 0.16 -5.17 9.56
CA PRO A 73 1.18 -5.69 10.43
C PRO A 73 0.83 -5.39 11.91
N ILE A 74 1.33 -6.25 12.79
CA ILE A 74 1.25 -6.05 14.25
C ILE A 74 2.57 -5.40 14.67
N ASP A 75 2.50 -4.21 15.26
CA ASP A 75 3.69 -3.56 15.77
C ASP A 75 4.19 -4.18 17.10
N ASN A 76 5.35 -3.75 17.58
CA ASN A 76 5.94 -4.24 18.83
C ASN A 76 5.08 -3.96 20.08
N SER A 77 4.05 -3.10 19.97
CA SER A 77 3.10 -2.80 21.04
C SER A 77 1.81 -3.65 20.96
N GLY A 78 1.71 -4.53 19.95
CA GLY A 78 0.50 -5.32 19.67
C GLY A 78 -0.60 -4.54 18.94
N THR A 79 -0.30 -3.34 18.45
CA THR A 79 -1.26 -2.52 17.72
C THR A 79 -1.27 -2.92 16.25
N LYS A 80 -2.47 -3.24 15.74
CA LYS A 80 -2.72 -3.43 14.30
C LYS A 80 -2.89 -2.07 13.63
N ARG A 81 -2.10 -1.78 12.60
CA ARG A 81 -2.26 -0.58 11.79
C ARG A 81 -2.26 -0.95 10.31
N PRO A 82 -3.31 -0.60 9.54
CA PRO A 82 -3.32 -0.84 8.10
C PRO A 82 -2.18 -0.11 7.39
N GLU A 83 -1.44 -0.84 6.56
CA GLU A 83 -0.37 -0.34 5.70
C GLU A 83 -0.64 -0.73 4.25
N VAL A 84 -0.11 0.06 3.30
CA VAL A 84 -0.21 -0.23 1.88
C VAL A 84 1.16 -0.05 1.23
N ALA A 85 1.64 -1.09 0.57
CA ALA A 85 2.76 -1.00 -0.36
C ALA A 85 2.22 -0.79 -1.78
N CYS A 86 2.76 0.19 -2.51
CA CYS A 86 2.38 0.45 -3.90
C CYS A 86 3.60 0.50 -4.82
N ILE A 87 3.50 -0.13 -5.98
CA ILE A 87 4.44 0.01 -7.10
C ILE A 87 3.76 0.85 -8.19
N ILE A 88 4.37 2.00 -8.51
CA ILE A 88 3.85 2.94 -9.51
C ILE A 88 4.73 2.87 -10.75
N THR A 89 4.14 2.53 -11.89
CA THR A 89 4.89 2.22 -13.11
C THR A 89 4.07 2.43 -14.38
N ARG A 90 4.75 2.55 -15.52
CA ARG A 90 4.12 2.59 -16.85
C ARG A 90 3.85 1.21 -17.44
N PHE A 91 4.40 0.15 -16.85
CA PHE A 91 4.28 -1.23 -17.36
C PHE A 91 3.09 -1.96 -16.72
N CYS A 92 2.32 -2.69 -17.53
CA CYS A 92 1.14 -3.44 -17.06
C CYS A 92 1.47 -4.90 -16.67
N TRP A 93 2.59 -5.14 -15.97
CA TRP A 93 3.01 -6.50 -15.61
C TRP A 93 2.43 -6.94 -14.28
N TYR A 94 1.11 -7.12 -14.25
CA TYR A 94 0.36 -7.40 -13.01
C TYR A 94 0.96 -8.56 -12.21
N ASP A 95 1.24 -9.71 -12.85
CA ASP A 95 1.74 -10.89 -12.15
C ASP A 95 3.09 -10.62 -11.47
N VAL A 96 4.02 -9.96 -12.17
CA VAL A 96 5.36 -9.63 -11.63
C VAL A 96 5.24 -8.69 -10.43
N PHE A 97 4.45 -7.63 -10.56
CA PHE A 97 4.31 -6.65 -9.48
C PHE A 97 3.49 -7.19 -8.31
N SER A 98 2.49 -8.03 -8.56
CA SER A 98 1.73 -8.73 -7.53
C SER A 98 2.64 -9.65 -6.71
N SER A 99 3.47 -10.48 -7.37
CA SER A 99 4.42 -11.35 -6.66
C SER A 99 5.47 -10.58 -5.87
N LEU A 100 5.93 -9.43 -6.37
CA LEU A 100 6.84 -8.56 -5.61
C LEU A 100 6.16 -7.98 -4.37
N LEU A 101 4.90 -7.56 -4.48
CA LEU A 101 4.12 -7.06 -3.35
C LEU A 101 3.79 -8.15 -2.33
N ASP A 102 3.58 -9.40 -2.77
CA ASP A 102 3.44 -10.56 -1.87
C ASP A 102 4.66 -10.70 -0.95
N LEU A 103 5.87 -10.57 -1.49
CA LEU A 103 7.12 -10.64 -0.73
C LEU A 103 7.30 -9.46 0.24
N VAL A 104 6.91 -8.25 -0.18
CA VAL A 104 6.95 -7.06 0.70
C VAL A 104 6.05 -7.27 1.90
N GLU A 105 4.83 -7.73 1.67
CA GLU A 105 3.87 -8.01 2.73
C GLU A 105 4.37 -9.12 3.68
N GLU A 106 4.89 -10.23 3.15
CA GLU A 106 5.43 -11.34 3.96
C GLU A 106 6.56 -10.86 4.88
N THR A 107 7.45 -10.02 4.34
CA THR A 107 8.56 -9.41 5.08
C THR A 107 8.05 -8.46 6.16
N ALA A 108 7.05 -7.61 5.85
CA ALA A 108 6.50 -6.64 6.78
C ALA A 108 5.73 -7.28 7.95
N CYS A 109 4.98 -8.36 7.68
CA CYS A 109 4.20 -9.07 8.69
C CYS A 109 5.01 -10.10 9.50
N GLY A 110 6.31 -10.27 9.21
CA GLY A 110 7.17 -11.22 9.93
C GLY A 110 6.74 -12.69 9.74
N LYS A 111 6.05 -13.02 8.64
CA LYS A 111 5.65 -14.41 8.34
C LYS A 111 6.83 -15.30 7.90
N ASN A 112 8.02 -14.73 7.75
CA ASN A 112 9.27 -15.48 7.64
C ASN A 112 9.76 -15.90 9.03
N GLY A 113 9.38 -17.11 9.45
CA GLY A 113 10.30 -17.91 10.25
C GLY A 113 11.59 -18.13 9.45
N ALA A 114 12.74 -17.80 10.05
CA ALA A 114 14.12 -17.99 9.56
C ALA A 114 14.71 -16.88 8.66
N LEU A 115 15.47 -15.99 9.30
CA LEU A 115 16.90 -15.77 9.02
C LEU A 115 17.66 -15.72 10.35
#